data_AF-A0A382UBW5-F1
#
_entry.id   AF-A0A382UBW5-F1
#
_cell.length_a   1.000
_cell.length_b   1.000
_cell.length_c   1.000
_cell.angle_alpha   90.00
_cell.angle_beta   90.00
_cell.angle_gamma   90.00
#
_symmetry.space_group_name_H-M   'P 1'
#
loop_
_entity.id
_entity.type
_entity.pdbx_description
1 polymer ?
#
loop_
_entity_poly.entity_id
_entity_poly.type
_entity_poly.pdbx_seq_one_letter_code
_entity_poly.pdbx_strand_id
1 'polypeptide(L)'
;MLEGVILDKQITQDWKDWIELNISRGCDKDGIYKILLDEGFSPIDIEKEMGYVPNVDVATIVNPLKTEQPTKFTKGVHSEKNQIFIPNARQIETELAELYTLHNFLNSEECDQVTELIKKK
;
A
#
# COMPACT_ATOMS: atom_id res chain seq x y z
N MET A 1 -10.32 -33.71 -20.85
CA MET A 1 -11.16 -34.33 -19.80
C MET A 1 -10.25 -34.49 -18.59
N LEU A 2 -10.36 -33.77 -17.48
CA LEU A 2 -11.49 -33.10 -16.84
C LEU A 2 -11.10 -31.67 -16.44
N GLU A 3 -12.07 -30.77 -16.57
CA GLU A 3 -12.01 -29.36 -16.22
C GLU A 3 -11.73 -29.20 -14.72
N GLY A 4 -10.73 -28.39 -14.40
CA GLY A 4 -10.38 -28.08 -13.02
C GLY A 4 -11.55 -27.39 -12.35
N VAL A 5 -12.02 -27.97 -11.25
CA VAL A 5 -13.03 -27.41 -10.36
C VAL A 5 -12.58 -26.01 -9.95
N ILE A 6 -13.23 -24.98 -10.50
CA ILE A 6 -13.08 -23.61 -10.04
C ILE A 6 -13.76 -23.57 -8.68
N LEU A 7 -12.96 -23.46 -7.63
CA LEU A 7 -13.48 -23.25 -6.28
C LEU A 7 -14.03 -21.82 -6.26
N ASP A 8 -15.34 -21.65 -6.38
CA ASP A 8 -15.98 -20.32 -6.32
C ASP A 8 -15.74 -19.71 -4.93
N LYS A 9 -14.71 -18.87 -4.85
CA LYS A 9 -14.39 -18.08 -3.64
C LYS A 9 -15.55 -17.10 -3.44
N GLN A 10 -16.30 -17.27 -2.36
CA GLN A 10 -17.42 -16.37 -2.04
C GLN A 10 -16.92 -15.10 -1.35
N ILE A 11 -17.49 -13.96 -1.73
CA ILE A 11 -17.25 -12.67 -1.07
C ILE A 11 -17.88 -12.71 0.33
N THR A 12 -17.05 -12.80 1.36
CA THR A 12 -17.46 -12.83 2.78
C THR A 12 -17.86 -11.43 3.27
N GLN A 13 -18.50 -11.36 4.45
CA GLN A 13 -18.89 -10.06 5.03
C GLN A 13 -17.71 -9.11 5.22
N ASP A 14 -16.55 -9.61 5.66
CA ASP A 14 -15.34 -8.79 5.80
C ASP A 14 -14.92 -8.11 4.49
N TRP A 15 -15.06 -8.81 3.36
CA TRP A 15 -14.79 -8.25 2.04
C TRP A 15 -15.86 -7.24 1.61
N LYS A 16 -17.13 -7.46 1.95
CA LYS A 16 -18.21 -6.50 1.69
C LYS A 16 -17.99 -5.20 2.46
N ASP A 17 -17.68 -5.30 3.74
CA ASP A 17 -17.37 -4.16 4.59
C ASP A 17 -16.14 -3.40 4.08
N TRP A 18 -15.12 -4.15 3.61
CA TRP A 18 -13.93 -3.55 2.99
C TRP A 18 -14.25 -2.82 1.68
N ILE A 19 -15.09 -3.40 0.79
CA ILE A 19 -15.53 -2.75 -0.45
C ILE A 19 -16.27 -1.45 -0.13
N GLU A 20 -17.24 -1.49 0.77
CA GLU A 20 -18.03 -0.32 1.17
C GLU A 20 -17.15 0.78 1.79
N LEU A 21 -16.20 0.40 2.64
CA LEU A 21 -15.25 1.34 3.24
C LEU A 21 -14.38 2.03 2.18
N ASN A 22 -13.89 1.31 1.18
CA ASN A 22 -13.04 1.91 0.15
C ASN A 22 -13.85 2.77 -0.82
N ILE A 23 -15.07 2.35 -1.19
CA ILE A 23 -15.97 3.17 -2.02
C ILE A 23 -16.36 4.45 -1.27
N SER A 24 -16.72 4.38 0.01
CA SER A 24 -17.12 5.54 0.82
C SER A 24 -15.98 6.54 1.05
N ARG A 25 -14.72 6.06 1.06
CA ARG A 25 -13.52 6.90 1.07
C ARG A 25 -13.19 7.54 -0.28
N GLY A 26 -13.92 7.20 -1.35
CA GLY A 26 -13.68 7.70 -2.70
C GLY A 26 -12.48 7.05 -3.40
N CYS A 27 -12.10 5.83 -3.00
CA CYS A 27 -11.05 5.07 -3.68
C CYS A 27 -11.50 4.67 -5.10
N ASP A 28 -10.53 4.49 -5.98
CA ASP A 28 -10.76 4.16 -7.39
C ASP A 28 -11.45 2.80 -7.55
N LYS A 29 -12.60 2.78 -8.25
CA LYS A 29 -13.42 1.58 -8.41
C LYS A 29 -12.76 0.54 -9.30
N ASP A 30 -12.00 0.97 -10.30
CA ASP A 30 -11.22 0.07 -11.16
C ASP A 30 -10.14 -0.66 -10.33
N GLY A 31 -9.40 0.07 -9.50
CA GLY A 31 -8.43 -0.49 -8.56
C GLY A 31 -9.04 -1.46 -7.54
N ILE A 32 -10.20 -1.13 -6.96
CA ILE A 32 -10.94 -2.04 -6.06
C ILE A 32 -11.35 -3.31 -6.80
N TYR A 33 -11.91 -3.18 -8.00
CA TYR A 33 -12.32 -4.31 -8.83
C TYR A 33 -11.13 -5.23 -9.14
N LYS A 34 -9.97 -4.64 -9.49
CA LYS A 34 -8.74 -5.38 -9.77
C LYS A 34 -8.21 -6.12 -8.55
N ILE A 35 -8.29 -5.54 -7.35
CA ILE A 35 -7.91 -6.22 -6.09
C ILE A 35 -8.75 -7.48 -5.89
N LEU A 36 -10.06 -7.40 -6.10
CA LEU A 36 -10.96 -8.54 -5.92
C LEU A 36 -10.73 -9.65 -6.95
N LEU A 37 -10.49 -9.29 -8.22
CA LEU A 37 -10.08 -10.26 -9.23
C LEU A 37 -8.79 -10.97 -8.87
N ASP A 38 -7.81 -10.20 -8.39
CA ASP A 38 -6.48 -10.68 -8.03
C ASP A 38 -6.46 -11.57 -6.77
N GLU A 39 -7.50 -11.44 -5.95
CA GLU A 39 -7.80 -12.32 -4.82
C GLU A 39 -8.49 -13.62 -5.24
N GLY A 40 -8.97 -13.71 -6.48
CA GLY A 40 -9.62 -14.89 -7.06
C GLY A 40 -11.14 -14.89 -6.93
N PHE A 41 -11.78 -13.74 -6.71
CA PHE A 41 -13.24 -13.64 -6.76
C PHE A 41 -13.75 -13.64 -8.22
N SER A 42 -14.96 -14.16 -8.43
CA SER A 42 -15.60 -14.18 -9.75
C SER A 42 -16.01 -12.76 -10.18
N PRO A 43 -15.77 -12.36 -11.45
CA PRO A 43 -16.24 -11.08 -11.98
C PRO A 43 -17.73 -10.83 -11.72
N ILE A 44 -18.56 -11.87 -11.86
CA ILE A 44 -20.02 -11.78 -11.69
C ILE A 44 -20.38 -11.39 -10.25
N ASP A 45 -19.69 -11.97 -9.26
CA ASP A 45 -19.93 -11.68 -7.85
C ASP A 45 -19.41 -10.28 -7.48
N ILE A 46 -18.27 -9.88 -8.03
CA ILE A 46 -17.69 -8.54 -7.84
C ILE A 46 -18.65 -7.48 -8.37
N GLU A 47 -19.14 -7.64 -9.60
CA GLU A 47 -20.06 -6.69 -10.24
C GLU A 47 -21.36 -6.55 -9.46
N LYS A 48 -21.88 -7.67 -8.94
CA LYS A 48 -23.08 -7.69 -8.12
C LYS A 48 -22.90 -6.94 -6.81
N GLU A 49 -21.78 -7.15 -6.10
CA GLU A 49 -21.53 -6.51 -4.81
C GLU A 49 -21.11 -5.04 -4.95
N MET A 50 -20.35 -4.68 -5.99
CA MET A 50 -19.91 -3.30 -6.22
C MET A 50 -20.95 -2.44 -6.97
N GLY A 51 -21.87 -3.06 -7.72
CA GLY A 51 -22.75 -2.36 -8.65
C GLY A 51 -21.98 -1.58 -9.71
N TYR A 52 -20.78 -2.05 -10.07
CA TYR A 52 -19.83 -1.37 -10.96
C TYR A 52 -19.13 -2.36 -11.88
N VAL A 53 -18.97 -1.96 -13.15
CA VAL A 53 -18.22 -2.68 -14.17
C VAL A 53 -17.21 -1.70 -14.77
N PRO A 54 -15.91 -2.03 -14.80
CA PRO A 54 -14.91 -1.24 -15.49
C PRO A 54 -15.25 -1.06 -16.98
N ASN A 55 -15.05 0.15 -17.50
CA ASN A 55 -15.22 0.45 -18.95
C ASN A 55 -13.93 0.22 -19.74
N VAL A 56 -12.86 -0.19 -19.06
CA VAL A 56 -11.56 -0.53 -19.63
C VAL A 56 -11.32 -2.03 -19.46
N ASP A 57 -10.43 -2.58 -20.28
CA ASP A 57 -10.05 -3.99 -20.16
C ASP A 57 -9.42 -4.24 -18.78
N VAL A 58 -10.01 -5.15 -18.01
CA VAL A 58 -9.58 -5.53 -16.66
C VAL A 58 -8.13 -6.00 -16.61
N ALA A 59 -7.60 -6.53 -17.72
CA ALA A 59 -6.18 -6.92 -17.84
C ALA A 59 -5.22 -5.72 -17.82
N THR A 60 -5.71 -4.52 -18.14
CA THR A 60 -4.92 -3.28 -18.18
C THR A 60 -4.96 -2.49 -16.86
N ILE A 61 -5.88 -2.84 -15.97
CA ILE A 61 -6.00 -2.19 -14.65
C ILE A 61 -4.90 -2.73 -13.74
N VAL A 62 -4.09 -1.82 -13.20
CA VAL A 62 -3.04 -2.16 -12.24
C VAL A 62 -3.64 -2.24 -10.85
N ASN A 63 -3.35 -3.33 -10.13
CA ASN A 63 -3.74 -3.45 -8.73
C ASN A 63 -2.93 -2.45 -7.89
N PRO A 64 -3.57 -1.47 -7.22
CA PRO A 64 -2.84 -0.46 -6.45
C PRO A 64 -2.11 -1.07 -5.23
N LEU A 65 -2.53 -2.25 -4.75
CA LEU A 65 -1.90 -2.96 -3.64
C LEU A 65 -0.83 -3.96 -4.07
N LYS A 66 -0.88 -4.46 -5.32
CA LYS A 66 0.15 -5.34 -5.90
C LYS A 66 1.08 -4.58 -6.82
N THR A 67 1.50 -3.38 -6.45
CA THR A 67 2.63 -2.72 -7.10
C THR A 67 3.94 -3.48 -6.79
N GLU A 68 4.07 -4.70 -7.33
CA GLU A 68 5.28 -5.01 -8.06
C GLU A 68 5.27 -4.06 -9.25
N GLN A 69 5.81 -2.87 -9.07
CA GLN A 69 6.47 -2.32 -10.23
C GLN A 69 7.50 -3.40 -10.64
N PRO A 70 7.60 -3.83 -11.91
CA PRO A 70 8.92 -3.82 -12.47
C PRO A 70 9.31 -2.34 -12.44
N THR A 71 9.76 -1.88 -11.26
CA THR A 71 11.06 -1.28 -11.30
C THR A 71 11.91 -2.43 -11.85
N LYS A 72 12.07 -2.38 -13.17
CA LYS A 72 13.39 -2.01 -13.59
C LYS A 72 13.85 -1.00 -12.53
N PHE A 73 14.64 -1.47 -11.57
CA PHE A 73 15.90 -0.82 -11.34
C PHE A 73 16.59 -0.72 -12.73
N THR A 74 16.01 0.03 -13.68
CA THR A 74 16.75 1.01 -14.42
C THR A 74 17.37 1.76 -13.26
N LYS A 75 18.60 1.37 -12.92
CA LYS A 75 19.74 2.27 -12.89
C LYS A 75 19.28 3.64 -13.38
N GLY A 76 18.59 4.30 -12.48
CA GLY A 76 17.76 5.47 -12.72
C GLY A 76 18.10 6.32 -11.53
N VAL A 77 19.38 6.72 -11.54
CA VAL A 77 19.94 7.71 -10.63
C VAL A 77 19.76 7.22 -9.18
N HIS A 78 20.60 6.27 -8.72
CA HIS A 78 21.66 6.70 -7.80
C HIS A 78 22.07 8.14 -8.11
N SER A 79 21.24 9.09 -7.67
CA SER A 79 21.80 10.31 -7.16
C SER A 79 22.65 9.76 -6.03
N GLU A 80 23.95 9.90 -6.13
CA GLU A 80 24.90 9.65 -5.04
C GLU A 80 24.62 10.59 -3.83
N LYS A 81 23.36 11.02 -3.66
CA LYS A 81 22.80 12.05 -2.81
C LYS A 81 21.60 11.56 -1.98
N ASN A 82 21.17 10.31 -2.13
CA ASN A 82 20.13 9.72 -1.26
C ASN A 82 20.73 8.93 -0.08
N GLN A 83 22.02 9.12 0.23
CA GLN A 83 22.53 8.74 1.55
C GLN A 83 21.92 9.69 2.57
N ILE A 84 20.90 9.20 3.28
CA ILE A 84 20.40 9.85 4.49
C ILE A 84 21.57 9.91 5.47
N PHE A 85 22.13 11.12 5.66
CA PHE A 85 23.19 11.35 6.63
C PHE A 85 22.59 11.89 7.92
N ILE A 86 22.46 11.01 8.92
CA ILE A 86 22.07 11.39 10.28
C ILE A 86 23.32 11.33 11.15
N PRO A 87 23.85 12.47 11.63
CA PRO A 87 25.05 12.49 12.47
C PRO A 87 24.88 11.61 13.71
N ASN A 88 25.90 10.80 14.03
CA ASN A 88 25.95 9.93 15.21
C ASN A 88 24.90 8.80 15.26
N ALA A 89 24.10 8.62 14.20
CA ALA A 89 23.17 7.50 14.13
C ALA A 89 23.87 6.19 13.76
N ARG A 90 23.33 5.09 14.24
CA ARG A 90 23.75 3.72 13.90
C ARG A 90 22.67 3.05 13.08
N GLN A 91 23.03 2.57 11.90
CA GLN A 91 22.13 1.82 11.04
C GLN A 91 21.88 0.42 11.63
N ILE A 92 20.64 -0.05 11.55
CA ILE A 92 20.25 -1.43 11.81
C ILE A 92 20.11 -2.12 10.46
N GLU A 93 20.78 -3.26 10.30
CA GLU A 93 20.66 -4.10 9.12
C GLU A 93 19.28 -4.77 9.11
N THR A 94 18.42 -4.36 8.18
CA THR A 94 17.14 -5.05 7.91
C THR A 94 16.93 -5.15 6.41
N GLU A 95 16.29 -6.22 5.97
CA GLU A 95 16.13 -6.52 4.53
C GLU A 95 15.07 -5.64 3.84
N LEU A 96 14.09 -5.14 4.60
CA LEU A 96 12.91 -4.45 4.07
C LEU A 96 12.81 -2.97 4.48
N ALA A 97 13.65 -2.51 5.41
CA ALA A 97 13.59 -1.15 5.92
C ALA A 97 14.98 -0.55 6.15
N GLU A 98 15.08 0.76 5.90
CA GLU A 98 16.26 1.54 6.26
C GLU A 98 16.06 2.12 7.66
N LEU A 99 16.61 1.44 8.68
CA LEU A 99 16.37 1.78 10.08
C LEU A 99 17.64 2.34 10.72
N TYR A 100 17.48 3.42 11.49
CA TYR A 100 18.56 4.09 12.21
C TYR A 100 18.20 4.28 13.68
N THR A 101 19.18 4.09 14.55
CA THR A 101 19.09 4.41 15.97
C THR A 101 19.98 5.59 16.29
N LEU A 102 19.45 6.55 17.04
CA LEU A 102 20.22 7.71 17.51
C LEU A 102 20.12 7.76 19.03
N HIS A 103 21.25 7.56 19.69
CA HIS A 103 21.32 7.62 21.14
C HIS A 103 21.31 9.07 21.62
N ASN A 104 20.72 9.30 22.79
CA ASN A 104 20.62 10.64 23.39
C ASN A 104 19.93 11.66 22.46
N PHE A 105 18.95 11.21 21.68
CA PHE A 105 18.16 12.08 20.81
C PHE A 105 17.15 12.87 21.65
N LEU A 106 17.51 14.12 21.96
CA LEU A 106 16.84 15.02 22.88
C LEU A 106 16.75 14.49 24.31
N ASN A 107 17.08 15.35 25.27
CA ASN A 107 16.78 15.10 26.68
C ASN A 107 15.43 15.74 27.07
N SER A 108 15.01 15.52 28.33
CA SER A 108 13.71 16.01 28.81
C SER A 108 13.54 17.52 28.64
N GLU A 109 14.57 18.30 28.96
CA GLU A 109 14.52 19.76 28.89
C GLU A 109 14.44 20.25 27.43
N GLU A 110 15.21 19.63 26.53
CA GLU A 110 15.17 19.95 25.10
C GLU A 110 13.81 19.60 24.47
N CYS A 111 13.18 18.50 24.93
CA CYS A 111 11.85 18.10 24.48
C CYS A 111 10.77 19.12 24.88
N ASP A 112 10.85 19.62 26.12
CA ASP A 112 9.95 20.67 26.60
C ASP A 112 10.10 21.96 25.79
N GLN A 113 11.34 22.36 25.48
CA GLN A 113 11.62 23.54 24.65
C GLN A 113 11.04 23.41 23.24
N VAL A 114 11.22 22.25 22.58
CA VAL A 114 10.66 21.99 21.25
C VAL A 114 9.13 22.03 21.28
N THR A 115 8.53 21.43 22.31
CA THR A 115 7.07 21.38 22.49
C THR A 115 6.48 22.79 22.62
N GLU A 116 7.11 23.65 23.41
CA GLU A 116 6.67 25.04 23.59
C GLU A 116 6.82 25.88 22.31
N LEU A 117 7.81 25.59 21.47
CA LEU A 117 7.96 26.23 20.16
C LEU A 117 6.85 25.81 19.18
N ILE A 118 6.44 24.54 19.20
CA ILE A 118 5.36 24.03 18.34
C ILE A 118 4.02 24.65 18.73
N LYS A 119 3.72 24.76 20.03
CA LYS A 119 2.45 25.34 20.54
C LYS A 119 2.30 26.84 20.29
N LYS A 120 3.40 27.56 20.10
CA LYS A 120 3.42 29.01 19.84
C LYS A 120 3.13 29.38 18.38
N LYS A 121 2.94 28.38 17.51
CA LYS A 121 2.72 28.54 16.07
C LYS A 121 1.25 28.29 15.73
#